data_AF-A0A0P0V6Q8-F1
#
_entry.id   AF-A0A0P0V6Q8-F1
#
_cell.length_a   1.000
_cell.length_b   1.000
_cell.length_c   1.000
_cell.angle_alpha   90.00
_cell.angle_beta   90.00
_cell.angle_gamma   90.00
#
_symmetry.space_group_name_H-M   'P 1'
#
loop_
_entity.id
_entity.type
_entity.pdbx_description
1 polymer ?
#
loop_
_entity_poly.entity_id
_entity_poly.type
_entity_poly.pdbx_seq_one_letter_code
_entity_poly.pdbx_strand_id
1 'polypeptide(L)'
;MIPFALLLAPLPIVAAALAGGSKTKGKLEDECKTKGNADDLQMEGGSWKWLKSARVLLIIQFWAVLVSLLPYYISQIPGAMPIQYAVIWAVLSITILIILYAMFGSPSRAGVEWKLLKATMITSITIGMGLMSIINFATAQLGALILIPMCLFSRPLRAQLEMNFLPRTVLLASNILLTVLGFPPAAFLIMKGLSKGSWTVDIVGDFWLWMEFLWEWSSATYLYVFLVHLPCWLLCIHVLLHPCYQPESKMKQE
;
A
#
# COMPACT_ATOMS: atom_id res chain seq x y z
N MET A 1 25.72 2.88 7.05
CA MET A 1 24.65 1.87 6.96
C MET A 1 23.50 2.30 6.03
N ILE A 2 23.16 3.59 5.95
CA ILE A 2 22.18 4.18 5.00
C ILE A 2 22.34 3.70 3.53
N PRO A 3 23.54 3.70 2.91
CA PRO A 3 23.67 3.26 1.53
C PRO A 3 23.32 1.77 1.37
N PHE A 4 23.64 0.91 2.33
CA PHE A 4 23.34 -0.52 2.23
C PHE A 4 21.83 -0.82 2.35
N ALA A 5 21.10 -0.15 3.23
CA ALA A 5 19.64 -0.30 3.30
C ALA A 5 18.95 0.23 2.03
N LEU A 6 19.43 1.37 1.50
CA LEU A 6 18.97 1.93 0.21
C LEU A 6 19.38 1.08 -1.00
N LEU A 7 20.44 0.27 -0.91
CA LEU A 7 20.88 -0.68 -1.96
C LEU A 7 20.09 -2.00 -1.89
N LEU A 8 19.78 -2.48 -0.69
CA LEU A 8 18.96 -3.68 -0.46
C LEU A 8 17.46 -3.41 -0.67
N ALA A 9 17.04 -2.15 -0.58
CA ALA A 9 15.65 -1.78 -0.75
C ALA A 9 15.13 -1.98 -2.19
N PRO A 10 15.84 -1.61 -3.27
CA PRO A 10 15.43 -1.94 -4.63
C PRO A 10 15.39 -3.44 -4.92
N LEU A 11 16.04 -4.28 -4.12
CA LEU A 11 16.21 -5.71 -4.42
C LEU A 11 14.90 -6.45 -4.68
N PRO A 12 13.78 -6.25 -3.96
CA PRO A 12 12.51 -6.91 -4.27
C PRO A 12 11.88 -6.38 -5.56
N ILE A 13 12.03 -5.09 -5.89
CA ILE A 13 11.59 -4.53 -7.18
C ILE A 13 12.42 -5.13 -8.32
N VAL A 14 13.75 -5.14 -8.17
CA VAL A 14 14.69 -5.71 -9.13
C VAL A 14 14.46 -7.21 -9.28
N ALA A 15 14.27 -7.95 -8.19
CA ALA A 15 13.98 -9.38 -8.21
C ALA A 15 12.62 -9.69 -8.86
N ALA A 16 11.58 -8.89 -8.59
CA ALA A 16 10.29 -9.04 -9.25
C ALA A 16 10.36 -8.70 -10.75
N ALA A 17 11.12 -7.66 -11.13
CA ALA A 17 11.36 -7.32 -12.53
C ALA A 17 12.13 -8.43 -13.26
N LEU A 18 13.19 -8.98 -12.64
CA LEU A 18 13.99 -10.09 -13.17
C LEU A 18 13.16 -11.39 -13.29
N ALA A 19 12.35 -11.72 -12.27
CA ALA A 19 11.48 -12.89 -12.30
C ALA A 19 10.31 -12.76 -13.30
N GLY A 20 9.86 -11.54 -13.59
CA GLY A 20 8.89 -11.26 -14.65
C GLY A 20 9.50 -11.40 -16.05
N GLY A 21 10.77 -10.99 -16.23
CA GLY A 21 11.50 -11.11 -17.50
C GLY A 21 11.95 -12.54 -17.84
N SER A 22 12.19 -13.40 -16.84
CA SER A 22 12.71 -14.76 -17.08
C SER A 22 11.68 -15.74 -17.67
N LYS A 23 10.38 -15.46 -17.55
CA LYS A 23 9.33 -16.36 -18.06
C LYS A 23 9.19 -16.38 -19.58
N THR A 24 9.85 -15.48 -20.31
CA THR A 24 9.72 -15.39 -21.77
C THR A 24 10.85 -16.10 -22.53
N LYS A 25 11.77 -16.81 -21.85
CA LYS A 25 12.89 -17.50 -22.54
C LYS A 25 12.74 -19.02 -22.68
N GLY A 26 11.58 -19.59 -22.35
CA GLY A 26 11.39 -21.04 -22.30
C GLY A 26 10.51 -21.68 -23.38
N LYS A 27 9.93 -20.92 -24.32
CA LYS A 27 9.10 -21.51 -25.39
C LYS A 27 9.01 -20.55 -26.58
N LEU A 28 9.99 -20.62 -27.49
CA LEU A 28 9.92 -20.23 -28.90
C LEU A 28 11.29 -20.49 -29.56
N GLU A 29 11.73 -21.74 -29.50
CA GLU A 29 12.41 -22.34 -30.65
C GLU A 29 11.29 -22.99 -31.45
N ASP A 30 10.65 -22.25 -32.33
CA ASP A 30 10.05 -22.78 -33.55
C ASP A 30 9.71 -21.65 -34.52
N GLU A 31 10.43 -21.70 -35.63
CA GLU A 31 10.24 -21.16 -36.96
C GLU A 31 8.92 -20.41 -37.25
N CYS A 32 9.01 -19.14 -37.67
CA CYS A 32 8.70 -18.73 -39.06
C CYS A 32 8.46 -17.21 -39.16
N LYS A 33 9.28 -16.60 -40.02
CA LYS A 33 9.12 -15.34 -40.77
C LYS A 33 7.71 -14.70 -40.76
N THR A 34 7.63 -13.40 -40.44
CA THR A 34 7.04 -12.40 -41.35
C THR A 34 7.39 -10.95 -40.94
N LYS A 35 7.78 -10.17 -41.95
CA LYS A 35 7.99 -8.72 -41.92
C LYS A 35 6.69 -8.00 -41.55
N GLY A 36 6.74 -7.02 -40.65
CA GLY A 36 5.60 -6.14 -40.39
C GLY A 36 5.86 -5.07 -39.34
N ASN A 37 6.17 -3.86 -39.82
CA ASN A 37 5.97 -2.52 -39.24
C ASN A 37 6.63 -2.14 -37.89
N ALA A 38 7.38 -1.04 -37.94
CA ALA A 38 8.30 -0.54 -36.94
C ALA A 38 7.66 0.24 -35.76
N ASP A 39 6.51 -0.21 -35.24
CA ASP A 39 5.90 0.41 -34.05
C ASP A 39 5.48 -0.60 -32.96
N ASP A 40 5.72 -1.90 -33.17
CA ASP A 40 5.55 -2.92 -32.15
C ASP A 40 6.90 -3.30 -31.54
N LEU A 41 7.60 -2.31 -30.99
CA LEU A 41 8.66 -2.51 -29.99
C LEU A 41 8.06 -2.96 -28.65
N GLN A 42 7.22 -4.00 -28.70
CA GLN A 42 6.98 -4.95 -27.60
C GLN A 42 8.19 -5.88 -27.40
N MET A 43 9.32 -5.64 -28.06
CA MET A 43 10.62 -6.14 -27.62
C MET A 43 11.00 -5.45 -26.29
N GLU A 44 11.34 -6.24 -25.26
CA GLU A 44 11.85 -5.82 -23.92
C GLU A 44 10.83 -5.47 -22.80
N GLY A 45 9.62 -6.04 -22.86
CA GLY A 45 8.47 -5.81 -21.95
C GLY A 45 8.59 -6.10 -20.43
N GLY A 46 9.80 -6.32 -19.88
CA GLY A 46 10.03 -6.43 -18.43
C GLY A 46 10.29 -5.08 -17.76
N SER A 47 11.01 -4.16 -18.43
CA SER A 47 11.48 -2.91 -17.82
C SER A 47 10.37 -1.87 -17.61
N TRP A 48 9.32 -1.85 -18.44
CA TRP A 48 8.29 -0.82 -18.28
C TRP A 48 7.23 -1.17 -17.22
N LYS A 49 7.08 -2.46 -16.89
CA LYS A 49 6.10 -2.90 -15.89
C LYS A 49 6.48 -2.47 -14.47
N TRP A 50 7.78 -2.51 -14.13
CA TRP A 50 8.24 -2.05 -12.80
C TRP A 50 8.07 -0.54 -12.65
N LEU A 51 8.32 0.23 -13.71
CA LEU A 51 8.12 1.68 -13.71
C LEU A 51 6.65 2.05 -13.46
N LYS A 52 5.71 1.31 -14.06
CA LYS A 52 4.26 1.49 -13.80
C LYS A 52 3.90 1.22 -12.33
N SER A 53 4.50 0.21 -11.72
CA SER A 53 4.28 -0.10 -10.29
C SER A 53 4.93 0.94 -9.37
N ALA A 54 6.14 1.39 -9.71
CA ALA A 54 6.83 2.46 -9.01
C ALA A 54 6.05 3.78 -9.07
N ARG A 55 5.39 4.08 -10.21
CA ARG A 55 4.52 5.25 -10.35
C ARG A 55 3.36 5.23 -9.34
N VAL A 56 2.71 4.07 -9.13
CA VAL A 56 1.65 3.92 -8.12
C VAL A 56 2.19 4.21 -6.72
N LEU A 57 3.36 3.67 -6.39
CA LEU A 57 4.00 3.94 -5.11
C LEU A 57 4.32 5.44 -4.93
N LEU A 58 4.84 6.10 -5.96
CA LEU A 58 5.14 7.54 -5.91
C LEU A 58 3.89 8.37 -5.67
N ILE A 59 2.77 8.05 -6.34
CA ILE A 59 1.49 8.74 -6.13
C ILE A 59 1.03 8.59 -4.68
N ILE A 60 1.08 7.38 -4.13
CA ILE A 60 0.64 7.09 -2.77
C ILE A 60 1.56 7.73 -1.73
N GLN A 61 2.87 7.75 -1.96
CA GLN A 61 3.79 8.45 -1.05
C GLN A 61 3.65 9.97 -1.12
N PHE A 62 3.45 10.52 -2.32
CA PHE A 62 3.15 11.95 -2.45
C PHE A 62 1.83 12.32 -1.75
N TRP A 63 0.79 11.49 -1.91
CA TRP A 63 -0.45 11.62 -1.16
C TRP A 63 -0.22 11.59 0.35
N ALA A 64 0.55 10.62 0.86
CA ALA A 64 0.85 10.50 2.28
C ALA A 64 1.56 11.73 2.85
N VAL A 65 2.51 12.30 2.09
CA VAL A 65 3.17 13.57 2.46
C VAL A 65 2.15 14.69 2.55
N LEU A 66 1.29 14.86 1.54
CA LEU A 66 0.24 15.88 1.59
C LEU A 66 -0.67 15.68 2.81
N VAL A 67 -1.18 14.46 3.02
CA VAL A 67 -2.02 14.06 4.17
C VAL A 67 -1.39 14.37 5.52
N SER A 68 -0.07 14.17 5.65
CA SER A 68 0.68 14.48 6.86
C SER A 68 0.84 15.98 7.12
N LEU A 69 0.66 16.83 6.11
CA LEU A 69 0.73 18.29 6.27
C LEU A 69 -0.63 18.93 6.55
N LEU A 70 -1.75 18.25 6.26
CA LEU A 70 -3.09 18.81 6.49
C LEU A 70 -3.37 19.24 7.92
N PRO A 71 -2.98 18.50 8.98
CA PRO A 71 -3.31 18.87 10.34
C PRO A 71 -2.88 20.29 10.70
N TYR A 72 -1.73 20.73 10.22
CA TYR A 72 -1.23 22.10 10.39
C TYR A 72 -2.17 23.18 9.83
N TYR A 73 -2.80 22.93 8.68
CA TYR A 73 -3.70 23.89 8.05
C TYR A 73 -5.11 23.83 8.65
N ILE A 74 -5.53 22.64 9.07
CA ILE A 74 -6.87 22.42 9.64
C ILE A 74 -6.95 22.99 11.07
N SER A 75 -5.90 22.85 11.87
CA SER A 75 -5.86 23.38 13.24
C SER A 75 -5.89 24.91 13.31
N GLN A 76 -5.66 25.61 12.18
CA GLN A 76 -5.80 27.06 12.10
C GLN A 76 -7.26 27.53 12.00
N ILE A 77 -8.22 26.64 11.73
CA ILE A 77 -9.65 27.00 11.63
C ILE A 77 -10.18 27.22 13.05
N PRO A 78 -10.48 28.46 13.48
CA PRO A 78 -10.90 28.70 14.86
C PRO A 78 -12.32 28.18 15.11
N GLY A 79 -12.55 27.66 16.32
CA GLY A 79 -13.89 27.34 16.83
C GLY A 79 -14.49 26.01 16.38
N ALA A 80 -13.74 25.15 15.69
CA ALA A 80 -14.20 23.81 15.37
C ALA A 80 -13.92 22.81 16.52
N MET A 81 -14.78 21.81 16.63
CA MET A 81 -14.62 20.69 17.56
C MET A 81 -13.63 19.65 17.00
N PRO A 82 -12.96 18.84 17.83
CA PRO A 82 -12.04 17.78 17.37
C PRO A 82 -12.63 16.84 16.31
N ILE A 83 -13.91 16.47 16.48
CA ILE A 83 -14.63 15.65 15.50
C ILE A 83 -14.77 16.34 14.14
N GLN A 84 -14.95 17.66 14.11
CA GLN A 84 -15.06 18.42 12.86
C GLN A 84 -13.71 18.47 12.14
N TYR A 85 -12.63 18.72 12.87
CA TYR A 85 -11.28 18.69 12.29
C TYR A 85 -10.95 17.31 11.69
N ALA A 86 -11.27 16.23 12.42
CA ALA A 86 -11.09 14.86 11.94
C ALA A 86 -11.85 14.59 10.64
N VAL A 87 -13.12 15.01 10.57
CA VAL A 87 -13.97 14.83 9.38
C VAL A 87 -13.44 15.66 8.21
N ILE A 88 -13.06 16.92 8.45
CA ILE A 88 -12.45 17.79 7.43
C ILE A 88 -11.17 17.14 6.89
N TRP A 89 -10.31 16.65 7.78
CA TRP A 89 -9.08 15.96 7.40
C TRP A 89 -9.34 14.70 6.57
N ALA A 90 -10.32 13.88 6.97
CA ALA A 90 -10.68 12.67 6.24
C ALA A 90 -11.21 13.00 4.85
N VAL A 91 -12.13 13.97 4.74
CA VAL A 91 -12.71 14.41 3.46
C VAL A 91 -11.62 14.96 2.55
N LEU A 92 -10.76 15.85 3.04
CA LEU A 92 -9.68 16.41 2.25
C LEU A 92 -8.66 15.34 1.82
N SER A 93 -8.32 14.40 2.71
CA SER A 93 -7.42 13.29 2.39
C SER A 93 -7.96 12.42 1.25
N ILE A 94 -9.26 12.13 1.26
CA ILE A 94 -9.94 11.38 0.18
C ILE A 94 -9.97 12.21 -1.12
N THR A 95 -10.32 13.49 -1.04
CA THR A 95 -10.36 14.39 -2.21
C THR A 95 -8.99 14.50 -2.88
N ILE A 96 -7.91 14.69 -2.10
CA ILE A 96 -6.54 14.75 -2.62
C ILE A 96 -6.19 13.43 -3.32
N LEU A 97 -6.55 12.28 -2.74
CA LEU A 97 -6.31 10.98 -3.36
C LEU A 97 -7.00 10.85 -4.72
N ILE A 98 -8.26 11.28 -4.80
CA ILE A 98 -9.05 11.26 -6.03
C ILE A 98 -8.42 12.16 -7.09
N ILE A 99 -8.02 13.37 -6.73
CA ILE A 99 -7.35 14.31 -7.65
C ILE A 99 -6.04 13.71 -8.17
N LEU A 100 -5.23 13.11 -7.31
CA LEU A 100 -3.97 12.48 -7.71
C LEU A 100 -4.21 11.29 -8.66
N TYR A 101 -5.23 10.46 -8.43
CA TYR A 101 -5.57 9.41 -9.37
C TYR A 101 -6.17 9.92 -10.67
N ALA A 102 -6.90 11.05 -10.65
CA ALA A 102 -7.39 11.68 -11.86
C ALA A 102 -6.24 12.21 -12.72
N MET A 103 -5.22 12.82 -12.10
CA MET A 103 -4.06 13.38 -12.79
C MET A 103 -3.06 12.31 -13.27
N PHE A 104 -2.72 11.34 -12.41
CA PHE A 104 -1.66 10.38 -12.69
C PHE A 104 -2.17 8.99 -13.10
N GLY A 105 -3.48 8.77 -13.12
CA GLY A 105 -4.11 7.50 -13.41
C GLY A 105 -4.26 6.60 -12.18
N SER A 106 -5.24 5.70 -12.23
CA SER A 106 -5.51 4.76 -11.13
C SER A 106 -4.63 3.50 -11.24
N PRO A 107 -4.28 2.85 -10.10
CA PRO A 107 -3.52 1.60 -10.09
C PRO A 107 -4.18 0.49 -10.90
N SER A 108 -5.51 0.41 -10.86
CA SER A 108 -6.29 -0.61 -11.58
C SER A 108 -6.25 -0.43 -13.10
N ARG A 109 -6.12 0.81 -13.61
CA ARG A 109 -6.01 1.08 -15.05
C ARG A 109 -4.60 0.90 -15.60
N ALA A 110 -3.58 0.93 -14.74
CA ALA A 110 -2.19 0.90 -15.17
C ALA A 110 -1.73 -0.46 -15.74
N GLY A 111 -2.56 -1.50 -15.72
CA GLY A 111 -2.17 -2.84 -16.16
C GLY A 111 -1.03 -3.43 -15.30
N VAL A 112 -0.92 -2.97 -14.05
CA VAL A 112 0.11 -3.39 -13.12
C VAL A 112 -0.21 -4.81 -12.63
N GLU A 113 0.77 -5.71 -12.67
CA GLU A 113 0.63 -7.03 -12.07
C GLU A 113 0.61 -6.94 -10.55
N TRP A 114 -0.35 -7.57 -9.88
CA TRP A 114 -0.48 -7.51 -8.41
C TRP A 114 0.77 -7.99 -7.68
N LYS A 115 1.53 -8.92 -8.26
CA LYS A 115 2.80 -9.42 -7.70
C LYS A 115 3.86 -8.32 -7.66
N LEU A 116 3.91 -7.48 -8.68
CA LEU A 116 4.85 -6.38 -8.79
C LEU A 116 4.45 -5.21 -7.87
N LEU A 117 3.14 -4.93 -7.76
CA LEU A 117 2.62 -4.00 -6.78
C LEU A 117 2.96 -4.44 -5.35
N LYS A 118 2.77 -5.73 -5.04
CA LYS A 118 3.13 -6.32 -3.74
C LYS A 118 4.64 -6.23 -3.47
N ALA A 119 5.49 -6.53 -4.45
CA ALA A 119 6.94 -6.40 -4.30
C ALA A 119 7.38 -4.95 -4.05
N THR A 120 6.74 -4.00 -4.75
CA THR A 120 6.96 -2.56 -4.57
C THR A 120 6.50 -2.08 -3.19
N MET A 121 5.37 -2.59 -2.72
CA MET A 121 4.88 -2.33 -1.36
C MET A 121 5.82 -2.87 -0.29
N ILE A 122 6.27 -4.14 -0.40
CA ILE A 122 7.25 -4.73 0.52
C ILE A 122 8.53 -3.89 0.56
N THR A 123 9.02 -3.48 -0.61
CA THR A 123 10.19 -2.59 -0.74
C THR A 123 9.98 -1.27 0.00
N SER A 124 8.85 -0.60 -0.22
CA SER A 124 8.53 0.67 0.43
C SER A 124 8.50 0.55 1.95
N ILE A 125 7.96 -0.55 2.47
CA ILE A 125 7.91 -0.79 3.91
C ILE A 125 9.30 -1.07 4.44
N THR A 126 10.11 -1.90 3.77
CA THR A 126 11.49 -2.15 4.20
C THR A 126 12.29 -0.84 4.25
N ILE A 127 12.12 0.07 3.29
CA ILE A 127 12.72 1.42 3.32
C ILE A 127 12.18 2.21 4.51
N GLY A 128 10.85 2.33 4.61
CA GLY A 128 10.19 3.13 5.65
C GLY A 128 10.56 2.66 7.06
N MET A 129 10.53 1.36 7.30
CA MET A 129 10.91 0.74 8.57
C MET A 129 12.42 0.85 8.83
N GLY A 130 13.26 0.76 7.80
CA GLY A 130 14.70 0.95 7.93
C GLY A 130 15.09 2.40 8.25
N LEU A 131 14.39 3.38 7.68
CA LEU A 131 14.54 4.79 8.06
C LEU A 131 13.99 5.03 9.47
N MET A 132 12.82 4.45 9.77
CA MET A 132 12.17 4.59 11.06
C MET A 132 13.00 3.98 12.19
N SER A 133 13.69 2.86 11.96
CA SER A 133 14.50 2.21 12.99
C SER A 133 15.71 3.05 13.43
N ILE A 134 16.17 3.94 12.56
CA ILE A 134 17.22 4.93 12.87
C ILE A 134 16.65 6.07 13.72
N ILE A 135 15.44 6.54 13.39
CA ILE A 135 14.78 7.65 14.10
C ILE A 135 14.26 7.19 15.47
N ASN A 136 13.50 6.09 15.50
CA ASN A 136 12.98 5.47 16.70
C ASN A 136 12.80 3.95 16.47
N PHE A 137 13.75 3.20 17.02
CA PHE A 137 13.78 1.74 16.94
C PHE A 137 12.52 1.06 17.50
N ALA A 138 11.98 1.54 18.62
CA ALA A 138 10.82 0.93 19.26
C ALA A 138 9.56 1.05 18.37
N THR A 139 9.33 2.23 17.80
CA THR A 139 8.22 2.43 16.85
C THR A 139 8.41 1.60 15.59
N ALA A 140 9.65 1.47 15.11
CA ALA A 140 9.94 0.60 13.97
C ALA A 140 9.70 -0.88 14.30
N GLN A 141 10.05 -1.37 15.48
CA GLN A 141 9.80 -2.76 15.86
C GLN A 141 8.30 -3.05 16.00
N LEU A 142 7.55 -2.15 16.66
CA LEU A 142 6.10 -2.26 16.79
C LEU A 142 5.43 -2.24 15.40
N GLY A 143 5.88 -1.33 14.54
CA GLY A 143 5.35 -1.23 13.19
C GLY A 143 5.64 -2.44 12.33
N ALA A 144 6.85 -3.00 12.43
CA ALA A 144 7.23 -4.23 11.72
C ALA A 144 6.34 -5.42 12.13
N LEU A 145 5.98 -5.52 13.41
CA LEU A 145 5.11 -6.56 13.94
C LEU A 145 3.70 -6.52 13.34
N ILE A 146 3.20 -5.35 12.95
CA ILE A 146 1.85 -5.18 12.35
C ILE A 146 1.91 -5.18 10.82
N LEU A 147 2.79 -4.37 10.24
CA LEU A 147 2.85 -4.13 8.79
C LEU A 147 3.37 -5.32 8.01
N ILE A 148 4.39 -6.03 8.52
CA ILE A 148 4.99 -7.16 7.78
C ILE A 148 3.96 -8.28 7.57
N PRO A 149 3.22 -8.75 8.60
CA PRO A 149 2.16 -9.72 8.40
C PRO A 149 1.08 -9.22 7.44
N MET A 150 0.57 -7.99 7.63
CA MET A 150 -0.43 -7.39 6.73
C MET A 150 -0.01 -7.49 5.26
N CYS A 151 1.24 -7.14 4.98
CA CYS A 151 1.77 -7.10 3.62
C CYS A 151 2.02 -8.49 3.04
N LEU A 152 2.49 -9.43 3.85
CA LEU A 152 2.72 -10.80 3.41
C LEU A 152 1.41 -11.56 3.17
N PHE A 153 0.39 -11.34 3.99
CA PHE A 153 -0.92 -11.99 3.84
C PHE A 153 -1.78 -11.37 2.74
N SER A 154 -1.60 -10.08 2.43
CA SER A 154 -2.35 -9.41 1.35
C SER A 154 -2.22 -10.15 0.02
N ARG A 155 -3.34 -10.65 -0.49
CA ARG A 155 -3.48 -11.30 -1.80
C ARG A 155 -4.79 -10.85 -2.43
N PRO A 156 -4.85 -10.67 -3.75
CA PRO A 156 -6.09 -10.25 -4.41
C PRO A 156 -7.23 -11.21 -4.05
N LEU A 157 -8.34 -10.66 -3.56
CA LEU A 157 -9.48 -11.44 -3.08
C LEU A 157 -10.04 -12.34 -4.18
N ARG A 158 -9.95 -11.91 -5.44
CA ARG A 158 -10.39 -12.68 -6.61
C ARG A 158 -9.53 -13.92 -6.88
N ALA A 159 -8.22 -13.89 -6.59
CA ALA A 159 -7.38 -15.08 -6.73
C ALA A 159 -7.73 -16.17 -5.72
N GLN A 160 -8.47 -15.85 -4.66
CA GLN A 160 -8.87 -16.79 -3.63
C GLN A 160 -10.13 -17.58 -4.01
N LEU A 161 -10.80 -17.22 -5.11
CA LEU A 161 -12.01 -17.90 -5.57
C LEU A 161 -11.75 -19.35 -6.00
N GLU A 162 -10.52 -19.64 -6.43
CA GLU A 162 -10.05 -20.98 -6.83
C GLU A 162 -9.69 -21.89 -5.65
N MET A 163 -9.68 -21.37 -4.42
CA MET A 163 -9.29 -22.13 -3.23
C MET A 163 -10.50 -22.85 -2.60
N ASN A 164 -10.23 -23.98 -1.95
CA ASN A 164 -11.21 -24.70 -1.12
C ASN A 164 -11.82 -23.78 -0.04
N PHE A 165 -13.05 -24.08 0.38
CA PHE A 165 -13.84 -23.23 1.29
C PHE A 165 -13.12 -22.87 2.60
N LEU A 166 -12.46 -23.84 3.26
CA LEU A 166 -11.76 -23.63 4.54
C LEU A 166 -10.57 -22.66 4.42
N PRO A 167 -9.53 -22.92 3.59
CA PRO A 167 -8.40 -22.00 3.47
C PRO A 167 -8.82 -20.64 2.93
N ARG A 168 -9.85 -20.59 2.05
CA ARG A 168 -10.43 -19.33 1.58
C ARG A 168 -11.02 -18.50 2.72
N THR A 169 -11.83 -19.12 3.58
CA THR A 169 -12.48 -18.42 4.70
C THR A 169 -11.45 -17.91 5.71
N VAL A 170 -10.46 -18.72 6.06
CA VAL A 170 -9.38 -18.32 6.99
C VAL A 170 -8.57 -17.16 6.40
N LEU A 171 -8.19 -17.24 5.12
CA LEU A 171 -7.42 -16.18 4.47
C LEU A 171 -8.24 -14.90 4.30
N LEU A 172 -9.52 -15.00 4.00
CA LEU A 172 -10.43 -13.85 3.91
C LEU A 172 -10.57 -13.17 5.28
N ALA A 173 -10.86 -13.95 6.33
CA ALA A 173 -10.97 -13.45 7.69
C ALA A 173 -9.66 -12.80 8.16
N SER A 174 -8.51 -13.43 7.87
CA SER A 174 -7.19 -12.89 8.18
C SER A 174 -6.91 -11.58 7.42
N ASN A 175 -7.23 -11.51 6.13
CA ASN A 175 -7.05 -10.27 5.35
C ASN A 175 -7.94 -9.15 5.86
N ILE A 176 -9.21 -9.42 6.17
CA ILE A 176 -10.13 -8.42 6.74
C ILE A 176 -9.59 -7.94 8.09
N LEU A 177 -9.22 -8.86 8.98
CA LEU A 177 -8.68 -8.53 10.30
C LEU A 177 -7.41 -7.70 10.20
N LEU A 178 -6.46 -8.09 9.35
CA LEU A 178 -5.21 -7.36 9.14
C LEU A 178 -5.43 -6.01 8.46
N THR A 179 -6.43 -5.89 7.58
CA THR A 179 -6.79 -4.61 6.94
C THR A 179 -7.42 -3.65 7.94
N VAL A 180 -8.28 -4.15 8.83
CA VAL A 180 -8.87 -3.35 9.91
C VAL A 180 -7.79 -2.94 10.90
N LEU A 181 -6.94 -3.88 11.34
CA LEU A 181 -5.86 -3.60 12.29
C LEU A 181 -4.77 -2.70 11.68
N GLY A 182 -4.56 -2.77 10.36
CA GLY A 182 -3.61 -1.93 9.64
C GLY A 182 -4.12 -0.52 9.36
N PHE A 183 -5.41 -0.23 9.56
CA PHE A 183 -5.89 1.13 9.47
C PHE A 183 -5.49 1.89 10.74
N PRO A 184 -4.62 2.92 10.68
CA PRO A 184 -4.07 3.52 11.89
C PRO A 184 -5.10 4.02 12.91
N PRO A 185 -6.23 4.65 12.50
CA PRO A 185 -7.30 4.99 13.43
C PRO A 185 -7.90 3.76 14.12
N ALA A 186 -8.18 2.68 13.39
CA ALA A 186 -8.72 1.46 13.99
C ALA A 186 -7.71 0.78 14.92
N ALA A 187 -6.42 0.78 14.58
CA ALA A 187 -5.35 0.29 15.45
C ALA A 187 -5.32 1.05 16.79
N PHE A 188 -5.41 2.39 16.72
CA PHE A 188 -5.49 3.25 17.89
C PHE A 188 -6.71 2.93 18.76
N LEU A 189 -7.87 2.71 18.14
CA LEU A 189 -9.10 2.36 18.86
C LEU A 189 -9.03 1.00 19.55
N ILE A 190 -8.47 -0.01 18.88
CA ILE A 190 -8.29 -1.33 19.49
C ILE A 190 -7.37 -1.21 20.70
N MET A 191 -6.25 -0.48 20.58
CA MET A 191 -5.34 -0.25 21.71
C MET A 191 -6.01 0.53 22.85
N LYS A 192 -6.82 1.55 22.54
CA LYS A 192 -7.56 2.34 23.54
C LYS A 192 -8.65 1.52 24.23
N GLY A 193 -9.42 0.75 23.47
CA GLY A 193 -10.47 -0.14 23.99
C GLY A 193 -9.89 -1.21 24.91
N LEU A 194 -8.77 -1.83 24.53
CA LEU A 194 -8.10 -2.84 25.36
C LEU A 194 -7.51 -2.26 26.65
N SER A 195 -7.04 -1.01 26.64
CA SER A 195 -6.41 -0.39 27.82
C SER A 195 -7.40 0.25 28.80
N LYS A 196 -8.47 0.87 28.30
CA LYS A 196 -9.43 1.61 29.13
C LYS A 196 -10.75 0.87 29.37
N GLY A 197 -11.02 -0.22 28.65
CA GLY A 197 -12.27 -0.97 28.74
C GLY A 197 -13.52 -0.22 28.24
N SER A 198 -13.37 1.02 27.78
CA SER A 198 -14.45 1.86 27.26
C SER A 198 -14.25 2.13 25.77
N TRP A 199 -15.24 1.73 24.98
CA TRP A 199 -15.40 2.18 23.60
C TRP A 199 -16.11 3.53 23.69
N THR A 200 -15.35 4.63 23.74
CA THR A 200 -15.91 5.99 23.78
C THR A 200 -16.72 6.27 22.51
N VAL A 201 -17.80 7.07 22.62
CA VAL A 201 -18.64 7.44 21.46
C VAL A 201 -17.91 8.40 20.51
N ASP A 202 -16.96 9.19 21.01
CA ASP A 202 -16.18 10.15 20.22
C ASP A 202 -14.89 9.55 19.62
N ILE A 203 -15.02 8.40 18.97
CA ILE A 203 -13.94 7.69 18.28
C ILE A 203 -13.13 8.61 17.35
N VAL A 204 -13.86 9.44 16.61
CA VAL A 204 -13.31 10.25 15.53
C VAL A 204 -12.60 11.48 16.10
N GLY A 205 -13.17 12.15 17.11
CA GLY A 205 -12.51 13.25 17.82
C GLY A 205 -11.30 12.80 18.64
N ASP A 206 -11.39 11.63 19.28
CA ASP A 206 -10.28 11.04 20.03
C ASP A 206 -9.05 10.75 19.15
N PHE A 207 -9.28 10.26 17.93
CA PHE A 207 -8.21 10.06 16.95
C PHE A 207 -7.55 11.37 16.55
N TRP A 208 -8.32 12.45 16.37
CA TRP A 208 -7.78 13.77 16.07
C TRP A 208 -6.91 14.30 17.22
N LEU A 209 -7.41 14.26 18.45
CA LEU A 209 -6.66 14.69 19.62
C LEU A 209 -5.34 13.92 19.76
N TRP A 210 -5.36 12.61 19.48
CA TRP A 210 -4.13 11.81 19.47
C TRP A 210 -3.17 12.22 18.34
N MET A 211 -3.70 12.48 17.14
CA MET A 211 -2.91 12.95 16.01
C MET A 211 -2.26 14.31 16.29
N GLU A 212 -3.05 15.26 16.79
CA GLU A 212 -2.62 16.60 17.16
C GLU A 212 -1.55 16.55 18.26
N PHE A 213 -1.76 15.75 19.31
CA PHE A 213 -0.76 15.53 20.35
C PHE A 213 0.55 14.97 19.79
N LEU A 214 0.49 13.95 18.91
CA LEU A 214 1.70 13.39 18.29
C LEU A 214 2.43 14.42 17.42
N TRP A 215 1.68 15.28 16.75
CA TRP A 215 2.22 16.30 15.87
C TRP A 215 2.85 17.47 16.64
N GLU A 216 2.16 18.01 17.65
CA GLU A 216 2.66 19.09 18.52
C GLU A 216 3.96 18.68 19.23
N TRP A 217 4.05 17.44 19.69
CA TRP A 217 5.25 16.89 20.32
C TRP A 217 6.34 16.48 19.32
N SER A 218 6.14 16.71 18.01
CA SER A 218 7.06 16.29 16.95
C SER A 218 7.45 14.81 17.08
N SER A 219 6.50 13.96 17.47
CA SER A 219 6.75 12.56 17.78
C SER A 219 7.12 11.81 16.51
N ALA A 220 8.16 10.98 16.60
CA ALA A 220 8.54 10.08 15.50
C ALA A 220 7.37 9.15 15.11
N THR A 221 6.48 8.83 16.06
CA THR A 221 5.27 8.03 15.81
C THR A 221 4.31 8.72 14.83
N TYR A 222 4.26 10.05 14.80
CA TYR A 222 3.49 10.80 13.80
C TYR A 222 3.99 10.48 12.38
N LEU A 223 5.30 10.61 12.15
CA LEU A 223 5.93 10.31 10.87
C LEU A 223 5.72 8.85 10.47
N TYR A 224 5.90 7.92 11.41
CA TYR A 224 5.63 6.51 11.17
C TYR A 224 4.18 6.26 10.71
N VAL A 225 3.20 6.83 11.43
CA VAL A 225 1.78 6.63 11.14
C VAL A 225 1.42 7.14 9.75
N PHE A 226 1.82 8.37 9.40
CA PHE A 226 1.37 9.00 8.16
C PHE A 226 2.26 8.71 6.94
N LEU A 227 3.57 8.52 7.11
CA LEU A 227 4.50 8.33 5.98
C LEU A 227 4.89 6.87 5.72
N VAL A 228 4.60 5.96 6.67
CA VAL A 228 4.90 4.54 6.53
C VAL A 228 3.64 3.69 6.65
N HIS A 229 2.92 3.79 7.76
CA HIS A 229 1.78 2.91 8.06
C HIS A 229 0.58 3.17 7.13
N LEU A 230 0.10 4.40 7.06
CA LEU A 230 -1.04 4.82 6.25
C LEU A 230 -0.88 4.53 4.74
N PRO A 231 0.23 4.90 4.08
CA PRO A 231 0.45 4.56 2.67
C PRO A 231 0.60 3.04 2.45
N CYS A 232 1.24 2.34 3.38
CA CYS A 232 1.33 0.89 3.34
C CYS A 232 -0.06 0.23 3.40
N TRP A 233 -0.92 0.69 4.31
CA TRP A 233 -2.29 0.24 4.40
C TRP A 233 -3.05 0.48 3.10
N LEU A 234 -2.93 1.67 2.51
CA LEU A 234 -3.57 2.00 1.24
C LEU A 234 -3.06 1.11 0.09
N LEU A 235 -1.76 0.84 0.02
CA LEU A 235 -1.18 -0.11 -0.94
C LEU A 235 -1.72 -1.53 -0.74
N CYS A 236 -1.88 -1.99 0.51
CA CYS A 236 -2.51 -3.28 0.80
C CYS A 236 -3.93 -3.33 0.28
N ILE A 237 -4.74 -2.28 0.46
CA ILE A 237 -6.09 -2.19 -0.12
C ILE A 237 -6.04 -2.36 -1.64
N HIS A 238 -5.12 -1.70 -2.33
CA HIS A 238 -4.96 -1.86 -3.78
C HIS A 238 -4.56 -3.28 -4.19
N VAL A 239 -3.71 -3.96 -3.42
CA VAL A 239 -3.35 -5.36 -3.68
C VAL A 239 -4.55 -6.28 -3.45
N LEU A 240 -5.34 -6.07 -2.39
CA LEU A 240 -6.52 -6.87 -2.07
C LEU A 240 -7.64 -6.70 -3.10
N LEU A 241 -7.88 -5.47 -3.55
CA LEU A 241 -8.92 -5.12 -4.53
C LEU A 241 -8.44 -5.26 -5.99
N HIS A 242 -7.20 -5.68 -6.21
CA HIS A 242 -6.65 -5.81 -7.55
C HIS A 242 -7.51 -6.76 -8.41
N PRO A 243 -7.95 -6.33 -9.61
CA PRO A 243 -8.64 -7.22 -10.52
C PRO A 243 -7.61 -8.21 -11.07
N CYS A 244 -7.66 -9.46 -10.61
CA CYS A 244 -6.99 -10.55 -11.32
C CYS A 244 -7.56 -10.59 -12.74
N TYR A 245 -6.84 -10.02 -13.71
CA TYR A 245 -7.07 -10.31 -15.11
C TYR A 245 -6.60 -11.76 -15.32
N GLN A 246 -7.52 -12.70 -15.27
CA GLN A 246 -7.29 -13.98 -15.94
C GLN A 246 -7.31 -13.65 -17.44
N PRO A 247 -6.21 -13.82 -18.19
CA PRO A 247 -6.38 -14.00 -19.62
C PRO A 247 -7.29 -15.21 -19.77
N GLU A 248 -8.40 -15.05 -20.49
CA GLU A 248 -9.28 -16.14 -20.88
C GLU A 248 -8.44 -17.20 -21.61
N SER A 249 -7.84 -18.13 -20.87
CA SER A 249 -7.42 -19.39 -21.44
C SER A 249 -8.72 -20.15 -21.67
N LYS A 250 -9.23 -19.97 -22.89
CA LYS A 250 -10.21 -20.78 -23.59
C LYS A 250 -10.26 -22.19 -23.00
N MET A 251 -11.16 -22.42 -22.05
CA MET A 251 -11.61 -23.76 -21.69
C MET A 251 -12.98 -23.94 -22.36
N LYS A 252 -12.97 -23.86 -23.70
CA LYS A 252 -13.91 -24.66 -24.49
C LYS A 252 -13.39 -26.09 -24.39
N GLN A 253 -13.85 -26.83 -23.39
CA GLN A 253 -14.00 -28.27 -23.54
C GLN A 253 -15.40 -28.46 -24.16
N GLU A 254 -15.40 -28.53 -25.49
CA GLU A 254 -16.35 -29.39 -26.21
C GLU A 254 -15.85 -30.84 -26.10
#